data_AF-A0A838MZ86-F1
#
_entry.id   AF-A0A838MZ86-F1
#
_cell.length_a   1.000
_cell.length_b   1.000
_cell.length_c   1.000
_cell.angle_alpha   90.00
_cell.angle_beta   90.00
_cell.angle_gamma   90.00
#
_symmetry.space_group_name_H-M   'P 1'
#
loop_
_entity.id
_entity.type
_entity.pdbx_description
1 polymer ?
#
loop_
_entity_poly.entity_id
_entity_poly.type
_entity_poly.pdbx_seq_one_letter_code
_entity_poly.pdbx_strand_id
1 'polypeptide(L)'
;MAYIFMTQGEECVDGTWESESGENAIILQPAPFEPIVEVRPLQHGPTLERMIPGVRSDRLVPEEVEYAVELSEIPDKAAEDDDYSLRTRLGGPLVWLQDDETPQGAWRALVQIDSCSDQYSINFGDAGVAYAFVSEDGRRARFLWQCC
;
A
#
# COMPACT_ATOMS: atom_id res chain seq x y z
N MET A 1 -3.05 10.61 -9.96
CA MET A 1 -2.88 10.26 -8.53
C MET A 1 -3.64 8.97 -8.26
N ALA A 2 -3.24 8.20 -7.26
CA ALA A 2 -3.96 7.01 -6.83
C ALA A 2 -4.21 7.08 -5.33
N TYR A 3 -5.39 6.64 -4.90
CA TYR A 3 -5.80 6.58 -3.50
C TYR A 3 -6.17 5.14 -3.18
N ILE A 4 -5.54 4.57 -2.16
CA ILE A 4 -5.85 3.23 -1.66
C ILE A 4 -6.65 3.41 -0.37
N PHE A 5 -7.83 2.80 -0.33
CA PHE A 5 -8.70 2.71 0.82
C PHE A 5 -8.70 1.27 1.28
N MET A 6 -8.44 1.08 2.56
CA MET A 6 -8.34 -0.23 3.16
C MET A 6 -9.19 -0.32 4.40
N THR A 7 -9.85 -1.46 4.56
CA THR A 7 -10.45 -1.81 5.84
C THR A 7 -9.33 -2.17 6.82
N GLN A 8 -9.30 -1.47 7.96
CA GLN A 8 -8.38 -1.71 9.07
C GLN A 8 -9.23 -1.86 10.34
N GLY A 9 -8.96 -2.88 11.15
CA GLY A 9 -9.70 -3.14 12.38
C GLY A 9 -9.48 -4.55 12.94
N GLU A 10 -10.08 -4.82 14.10
CA GLU A 10 -10.06 -6.15 14.74
C GLU A 10 -11.02 -7.15 14.06
N GLU A 11 -12.07 -6.64 13.39
CA GLU A 11 -13.01 -7.47 12.63
C GLU A 11 -12.39 -7.83 11.28
N CYS A 12 -12.19 -9.13 11.05
CA CYS A 12 -11.72 -9.63 9.76
C CYS A 12 -12.86 -9.54 8.74
N VAL A 13 -12.63 -8.78 7.67
CA VAL A 13 -13.53 -8.73 6.51
C VAL A 13 -13.02 -9.68 5.44
N ASP A 14 -13.87 -10.65 5.10
CA ASP A 14 -13.59 -11.70 4.12
C ASP A 14 -13.33 -11.15 2.71
N GLY A 15 -12.41 -11.79 1.99
CA GLY A 15 -12.08 -11.47 0.61
C GLY A 15 -11.30 -10.16 0.39
N THR A 16 -10.86 -9.47 1.44
CA THR A 16 -10.06 -8.23 1.30
C THR A 16 -8.69 -8.44 0.65
N TRP A 17 -8.20 -9.68 0.62
CA TRP A 17 -6.96 -10.09 -0.06
C TRP A 17 -7.15 -10.24 -1.58
N GLU A 18 -8.37 -10.41 -2.07
CA GLU A 18 -8.63 -10.62 -3.49
C GLU A 18 -8.73 -9.30 -4.26
N SER A 19 -8.21 -9.27 -5.48
CA SER A 19 -8.25 -8.04 -6.31
C SER A 19 -9.64 -7.61 -6.79
N GLU A 20 -10.63 -8.50 -6.67
CA GLU A 20 -12.01 -8.30 -7.14
C GLU A 20 -13.06 -8.52 -6.04
N SER A 21 -12.64 -8.64 -4.77
CA SER A 21 -13.53 -8.88 -3.63
C SER A 21 -13.17 -7.99 -2.43
N GLY A 22 -13.95 -8.12 -1.35
CA GLY A 22 -13.77 -7.35 -0.13
C GLY A 22 -14.12 -5.87 -0.27
N GLU A 23 -13.74 -5.11 0.76
CA GLU A 23 -14.05 -3.68 0.89
C GLU A 23 -12.91 -2.75 0.47
N ASN A 24 -11.74 -3.33 0.19
CA ASN A 24 -10.58 -2.56 -0.25
C ASN A 24 -10.86 -1.92 -1.62
N ALA A 25 -10.44 -0.67 -1.79
CA ALA A 25 -10.68 0.07 -3.02
C ALA A 25 -9.45 0.87 -3.42
N ILE A 26 -9.17 0.92 -4.72
CA ILE A 26 -8.19 1.83 -5.30
C ILE A 26 -8.87 2.77 -6.29
N ILE A 27 -8.71 4.07 -6.08
CA ILE A 27 -9.28 5.12 -6.92
C ILE A 27 -8.15 5.79 -7.70
N LEU A 28 -8.24 5.72 -9.03
CA LEU A 28 -7.39 6.48 -9.92
C LEU A 28 -8.01 7.84 -10.19
N GLN A 29 -7.24 8.88 -9.92
CA GLN A 29 -7.59 10.25 -10.28
C GLN A 29 -6.74 10.68 -11.48
N PRO A 30 -7.35 10.81 -12.68
CA PRO A 30 -6.64 11.24 -13.89
C PRO A 30 -6.06 12.65 -13.76
N ALA A 31 -5.00 12.92 -14.53
CA ALA A 31 -4.42 14.25 -14.68
C ALA A 31 -4.85 14.89 -16.02
N PRO A 32 -4.92 16.22 -16.13
CA PRO A 32 -4.73 17.19 -15.04
C PRO A 32 -5.94 17.22 -14.10
N PHE A 33 -5.68 17.37 -12.80
CA PHE A 33 -6.72 17.58 -11.81
C PHE A 33 -6.82 19.07 -11.51
N GLU A 34 -7.99 19.64 -11.80
CA GLU A 34 -8.38 20.95 -11.29
C GLU A 34 -9.42 20.74 -10.19
N PRO A 35 -9.11 21.09 -8.93
CA PRO A 35 -10.07 21.02 -7.84
C PRO A 35 -11.26 21.95 -8.14
N ILE A 36 -12.48 21.39 -8.12
CA ILE A 36 -13.73 22.17 -8.29
C ILE A 36 -14.16 22.92 -7.03
N VAL A 37 -13.48 22.66 -5.91
CA VAL A 37 -13.64 23.33 -4.62
C VAL A 37 -12.28 23.86 -4.17
N GLU A 38 -12.28 24.93 -3.37
CA GLU A 38 -11.04 25.41 -2.73
C GLU A 38 -10.51 24.29 -1.81
N VAL A 39 -9.45 23.64 -2.25
CA VAL A 39 -8.72 22.67 -1.44
C VAL A 39 -7.63 23.40 -0.67
N ARG A 40 -7.41 22.97 0.57
CA ARG A 40 -6.26 23.41 1.37
C ARG A 40 -5.40 22.19 1.65
N PRO A 41 -4.07 22.31 1.57
CA PRO A 41 -3.17 21.31 2.12
C PRO A 41 -3.32 21.38 3.65
N LEU A 42 -4.24 20.60 4.21
CA LEU A 42 -4.41 20.52 5.65
C LEU A 42 -3.28 19.67 6.24
N GLN A 43 -2.72 20.17 7.34
CA GLN A 43 -1.62 19.56 8.09
C GLN A 43 -2.11 18.51 9.12
N HIS A 44 -3.43 18.33 9.23
CA HIS A 44 -4.07 17.29 10.05
C HIS A 44 -5.14 16.56 9.24
N GLY A 45 -5.04 15.23 9.29
CA GLY A 45 -6.02 14.25 8.85
C GLY A 45 -5.34 12.88 8.68
N PRO A 46 -4.83 12.24 9.75
CA PRO A 46 -4.08 11.01 9.59
C PRO A 46 -5.01 9.80 9.57
N THR A 47 -4.75 8.92 8.61
CA THR A 47 -5.32 7.55 8.54
C THR A 47 -4.23 6.48 8.60
N LEU A 48 -2.95 6.91 8.62
CA LEU A 48 -1.79 6.06 8.78
C LEU A 48 -1.21 6.26 10.19
N GLU A 49 -0.93 5.15 10.84
CA GLU A 49 -0.42 5.12 12.21
C GLU A 49 0.89 4.35 12.24
N ARG A 50 1.72 4.57 13.25
CA ARG A 50 2.78 3.65 13.64
C ARG A 50 2.59 3.25 15.09
N MET A 51 3.09 2.08 15.46
CA MET A 51 2.96 1.56 16.82
C MET A 51 4.18 1.94 17.67
N ILE A 52 3.98 2.71 18.74
CA ILE A 52 5.05 3.15 19.65
C ILE A 52 4.88 2.57 21.07
N PRO A 53 5.95 2.42 21.88
CA PRO A 53 5.83 1.98 23.26
C PRO A 53 4.91 2.87 24.11
N GLY A 54 4.00 2.25 24.86
CA GLY A 54 3.10 2.97 25.76
C GLY A 54 3.82 3.57 26.97
N VAL A 55 3.58 4.85 27.27
CA VAL A 55 4.22 5.55 28.40
C VAL A 55 3.93 4.91 29.76
N ARG A 56 2.81 4.18 29.89
CA ARG A 56 2.33 3.57 31.15
C ARG A 56 1.86 2.12 30.98
N SER A 57 2.21 1.48 29.88
CA SER A 57 1.72 0.16 29.51
C SER A 57 2.78 -0.54 28.67
N ASP A 58 2.95 -1.84 28.88
CA ASP A 58 3.80 -2.68 28.02
C ASP A 58 3.18 -2.91 26.63
N ARG A 59 1.95 -2.41 26.40
CA ARG A 59 1.29 -2.44 25.09
C ARG A 59 1.76 -1.27 24.22
N LEU A 60 1.92 -1.56 22.94
CA LEU A 60 2.10 -0.52 21.93
C LEU A 60 0.82 0.31 21.79
N VAL A 61 0.97 1.58 21.45
CA VAL A 61 -0.12 2.52 21.17
C VAL A 61 0.07 3.13 19.79
N PRO A 62 -1.03 3.42 19.06
CA PRO A 62 -0.93 4.07 17.77
C PRO A 62 -0.50 5.54 17.93
N GLU A 63 0.40 5.97 17.05
CA GLU A 63 0.78 7.36 16.84
C GLU A 63 0.52 7.71 15.38
N GLU A 64 -0.28 8.75 15.16
CA GLU A 64 -0.57 9.29 13.84
C GLU A 64 0.70 9.83 13.16
N VAL A 65 0.94 9.44 11.91
CA VAL A 65 2.17 9.82 11.17
C VAL A 65 1.91 10.25 9.74
N GLU A 66 2.80 11.11 9.23
CA GLU A 66 2.84 11.55 7.84
C GLU A 66 4.29 11.57 7.35
N TYR A 67 4.54 11.05 6.14
CA TYR A 67 5.86 10.95 5.55
C TYR A 67 5.94 11.68 4.22
N ALA A 68 6.87 12.64 4.12
CA ALA A 68 7.36 13.11 2.84
C ALA A 68 8.46 12.15 2.37
N VAL A 69 8.32 11.59 1.17
CA VAL A 69 9.27 10.61 0.62
C VAL A 69 10.02 11.20 -0.57
N GLU A 70 11.32 10.94 -0.63
CA GLU A 70 12.14 11.16 -1.81
C GLU A 70 12.29 9.84 -2.57
N LEU A 71 12.01 9.85 -3.87
CA LEU A 71 12.10 8.65 -4.70
C LEU A 71 13.51 8.50 -5.26
N SER A 72 14.07 7.31 -5.09
CA SER A 72 15.31 6.88 -5.73
C SER A 72 15.05 5.64 -6.58
N GLU A 73 15.74 5.56 -7.72
CA GLU A 73 15.68 4.36 -8.55
C GLU A 73 16.49 3.24 -7.90
N ILE A 74 15.88 2.06 -7.80
CA ILE A 74 16.57 0.85 -7.35
C ILE A 74 17.09 0.14 -8.62
N PRO A 75 18.40 -0.12 -8.75
CA PRO A 75 18.93 -0.89 -9.86
C PRO A 75 18.33 -2.30 -9.88
N ASP A 76 18.05 -2.84 -11.07
CA ASP A 76 17.41 -4.17 -11.24
C ASP A 76 18.09 -5.28 -10.41
N LYS A 77 19.42 -5.28 -10.34
CA LYS A 77 20.19 -6.26 -9.55
C LYS A 77 19.99 -6.17 -8.04
N ALA A 78 19.66 -4.99 -7.52
CA ALA A 78 19.39 -4.81 -6.09
C ALA A 78 17.96 -5.22 -5.74
N ALA A 79 17.04 -5.25 -6.71
CA ALA A 79 15.68 -5.77 -6.51
C ALA A 79 15.63 -7.31 -6.41
N GLU A 80 16.65 -8.00 -6.91
CA GLU A 80 16.84 -9.45 -6.82
C GLU A 80 17.50 -9.91 -5.51
N ASP A 81 17.93 -8.98 -4.64
CA ASP A 81 18.50 -9.29 -3.32
C ASP A 81 17.37 -9.53 -2.31
N ASP A 82 17.45 -10.63 -1.54
CA ASP A 82 16.46 -11.01 -0.53
C ASP A 82 16.17 -9.87 0.45
N ASP A 83 17.18 -9.06 0.80
CA ASP A 83 17.06 -7.93 1.73
C ASP A 83 16.14 -6.81 1.23
N TYR A 84 15.93 -6.71 -0.09
CA TYR A 84 15.09 -5.71 -0.75
C TYR A 84 13.82 -6.29 -1.36
N SER A 85 13.74 -7.62 -1.42
CA SER A 85 12.76 -8.34 -2.22
C SER A 85 11.32 -7.95 -1.88
N LEU A 86 10.93 -7.87 -0.60
CA LEU A 86 9.56 -7.56 -0.20
C LEU A 86 9.29 -6.11 0.20
N ARG A 87 10.30 -5.23 0.19
CA ARG A 87 10.17 -3.84 0.63
C ARG A 87 9.17 -3.03 -0.20
N THR A 88 8.63 -1.99 0.43
CA THR A 88 7.75 -1.01 -0.22
C THR A 88 8.45 -0.30 -1.37
N ARG A 89 7.81 -0.28 -2.55
CA ARG A 89 8.34 0.34 -3.78
C ARG A 89 7.22 0.86 -4.67
N LEU A 90 7.55 1.88 -5.47
CA LEU A 90 6.68 2.42 -6.51
C LEU A 90 7.14 1.94 -7.89
N GLY A 91 6.24 1.28 -8.62
CA GLY A 91 6.52 0.69 -9.93
C GLY A 91 7.60 -0.39 -9.91
N GLY A 92 8.16 -0.67 -11.09
CA GLY A 92 9.17 -1.71 -11.29
C GLY A 92 8.61 -3.14 -11.20
N PRO A 93 9.49 -4.16 -11.23
CA PRO A 93 9.09 -5.55 -11.00
C PRO A 93 8.56 -5.75 -9.57
N LEU A 94 7.50 -6.54 -9.44
CA LEU A 94 6.99 -6.98 -8.14
C LEU A 94 7.74 -8.24 -7.69
N VAL A 95 7.77 -8.46 -6.39
CA VAL A 95 8.16 -9.75 -5.80
C VAL A 95 7.00 -10.25 -4.99
N TRP A 96 6.57 -11.46 -5.30
CA TRP A 96 5.43 -12.12 -4.70
C TRP A 96 5.83 -12.78 -3.37
N LEU A 97 5.01 -12.56 -2.34
CA LEU A 97 5.14 -13.27 -1.06
C LEU A 97 4.68 -14.73 -1.22
N GLN A 98 3.61 -14.95 -1.98
CA GLN A 98 3.06 -16.26 -2.30
C GLN A 98 3.10 -16.48 -3.83
N ASP A 99 1.99 -16.90 -4.43
CA ASP A 99 1.88 -17.12 -5.87
C ASP A 99 1.68 -15.80 -6.64
N ASP A 100 2.00 -15.79 -7.93
CA ASP A 100 1.74 -14.65 -8.81
C ASP A 100 0.23 -14.51 -9.07
N GLU A 101 -0.35 -13.44 -8.53
CA GLU A 101 -1.77 -13.08 -8.70
C GLU A 101 -1.94 -11.83 -9.56
N THR A 102 -1.00 -11.56 -10.48
CA THR A 102 -1.13 -10.47 -11.45
C THR A 102 -2.50 -10.59 -12.14
N PRO A 103 -3.34 -9.54 -12.11
CA PRO A 103 -4.63 -9.58 -12.79
C PRO A 103 -4.48 -9.94 -14.26
N GLN A 104 -5.41 -10.73 -14.80
CA GLN A 104 -5.35 -11.12 -16.21
C GLN A 104 -5.42 -9.90 -17.14
N GLY A 105 -4.52 -9.88 -18.13
CA GLY A 105 -4.45 -8.84 -19.17
C GLY A 105 -3.21 -7.95 -19.05
N ALA A 106 -3.27 -6.78 -19.70
CA ALA A 106 -2.15 -5.85 -19.74
C ALA A 106 -2.19 -4.88 -18.54
N TRP A 107 -1.47 -5.25 -17.50
CA TRP A 107 -1.36 -4.50 -16.25
C TRP A 107 0.10 -4.15 -15.97
N ARG A 108 0.29 -3.01 -15.30
CA ARG A 108 1.58 -2.55 -14.81
C ARG A 108 1.54 -2.45 -13.29
N ALA A 109 2.64 -2.83 -12.64
CA ALA A 109 2.84 -2.57 -11.23
C ALA A 109 2.78 -1.07 -10.94
N LEU A 110 2.02 -0.70 -9.91
CA LEU A 110 1.92 0.66 -9.41
C LEU A 110 2.66 0.80 -8.07
N VAL A 111 2.38 -0.07 -7.11
CA VAL A 111 3.03 -0.07 -5.80
C VAL A 111 3.06 -1.48 -5.21
N GLN A 112 4.12 -1.78 -4.48
CA GLN A 112 4.21 -2.88 -3.51
C GLN A 112 4.35 -2.27 -2.11
N ILE A 113 3.66 -2.79 -1.11
CA ILE A 113 3.66 -2.27 0.27
C ILE A 113 3.93 -3.40 1.25
N ASP A 114 5.03 -3.28 2.00
CA ASP A 114 5.44 -4.17 3.08
C ASP A 114 4.74 -3.79 4.40
N SER A 115 4.03 -4.72 5.03
CA SER A 115 3.42 -4.49 6.36
C SER A 115 4.44 -4.52 7.50
N CYS A 116 5.64 -5.08 7.30
CA CYS A 116 6.69 -5.19 8.32
C CYS A 116 7.56 -3.92 8.43
N SER A 117 7.11 -2.79 7.87
CA SER A 117 7.80 -1.52 7.99
C SER A 117 7.88 -1.05 9.45
N ASP A 118 9.01 -0.46 9.84
CA ASP A 118 9.16 0.23 11.13
C ASP A 118 8.63 1.68 11.08
N GLN A 119 8.27 2.17 9.89
CA GLN A 119 7.80 3.54 9.66
C GLN A 119 6.30 3.66 9.90
N TYR A 120 5.52 2.64 9.57
CA TYR A 120 4.07 2.64 9.70
C TYR A 120 3.55 1.26 10.04
N SER A 121 2.32 1.22 10.53
CA SER A 121 1.57 0.04 10.87
C SER A 121 0.41 -0.10 9.90
N ILE A 122 0.43 -1.19 9.12
CA ILE A 122 -0.64 -1.56 8.21
C ILE A 122 -0.89 -3.06 8.39
N ASN A 123 -2.15 -3.47 8.58
CA ASN A 123 -2.47 -4.88 8.73
C ASN A 123 -2.76 -5.53 7.37
N PHE A 124 -1.87 -6.41 6.94
CA PHE A 124 -2.04 -7.35 5.83
C PHE A 124 -1.93 -8.80 6.33
N GLY A 125 -2.46 -9.11 7.52
CA GLY A 125 -2.30 -10.43 8.14
C GLY A 125 -0.91 -10.63 8.74
N ASP A 126 -0.41 -11.88 8.70
CA ASP A 126 0.90 -12.24 9.25
C ASP A 126 2.02 -11.90 8.24
N ALA A 127 2.75 -10.81 8.52
CA ALA A 127 3.88 -10.32 7.70
C ALA A 127 3.53 -10.17 6.20
N GLY A 128 2.34 -9.63 5.92
CA GLY A 128 1.82 -9.55 4.56
C GLY A 128 2.38 -8.42 3.69
N VAL A 129 2.14 -8.55 2.39
CA VAL A 129 2.56 -7.62 1.36
C VAL A 129 1.39 -7.32 0.44
N ALA A 130 1.17 -6.04 0.15
CA ALA A 130 0.14 -5.60 -0.77
C ALA A 130 0.69 -5.14 -2.12
N TYR A 131 -0.15 -5.27 -3.14
CA TYR A 131 0.19 -5.02 -4.53
C TYR A 131 -0.93 -4.21 -5.17
N ALA A 132 -0.57 -3.12 -5.85
CA ALA A 132 -1.49 -2.38 -6.69
C ALA A 132 -1.02 -2.37 -8.14
N PHE A 133 -1.98 -2.44 -9.05
CA PHE A 133 -1.78 -2.48 -10.48
C PHE A 133 -2.58 -1.37 -11.15
N VAL A 134 -2.08 -0.89 -12.28
CA VAL A 134 -2.78 0.03 -13.18
C VAL A 134 -2.81 -0.55 -14.59
N SER A 135 -3.95 -0.45 -15.26
CA SER A 135 -4.05 -0.88 -16.67
C SER A 135 -3.19 0.01 -17.57
N GLU A 136 -2.74 -0.51 -18.72
CA GLU A 136 -1.90 0.26 -19.65
C GLU A 136 -2.48 1.63 -20.06
N ASP A 137 -3.81 1.72 -20.18
CA ASP A 137 -4.53 2.94 -20.52
C ASP A 137 -4.69 3.92 -19.34
N GLY A 138 -4.26 3.53 -18.13
CA GLY A 138 -4.33 4.34 -16.92
C GLY A 138 -5.75 4.52 -16.36
N ARG A 139 -6.73 3.72 -16.80
CA ARG A 139 -8.15 3.92 -16.45
C ARG A 139 -8.69 2.98 -15.39
N ARG A 140 -8.02 1.86 -15.16
CA ARG A 140 -8.42 0.84 -14.18
C ARG A 140 -7.27 0.56 -13.24
N ALA A 141 -7.60 0.30 -11.99
CA ALA A 141 -6.66 -0.19 -11.01
C ALA A 141 -7.21 -1.43 -10.29
N ARG A 142 -6.28 -2.21 -9.77
CA ARG A 142 -6.53 -3.39 -8.94
C ARG A 142 -5.63 -3.32 -7.72
N PHE A 143 -6.08 -3.85 -6.60
CA PHE A 143 -5.35 -3.88 -5.35
C PHE A 143 -5.62 -5.23 -4.68
N LEU A 144 -4.59 -5.91 -4.22
CA LEU A 144 -4.66 -7.18 -3.50
C LEU A 144 -3.57 -7.22 -2.43
N TRP A 145 -3.65 -8.17 -1.49
CA TRP A 145 -2.56 -8.42 -0.54
C TRP A 145 -2.45 -9.91 -0.20
N GLN A 146 -1.26 -10.32 0.20
CA GLN A 146 -0.91 -11.70 0.59
C GLN A 146 -0.34 -11.71 2.01
N CYS A 147 -0.43 -12.85 2.70
CA CYS A 147 0.19 -13.03 4.02
C CYS A 147 0.77 -14.44 4.20
N CYS A 148 1.58 -14.63 5.25
CA CYS A 148 2.11 -15.94 5.63
C CYS A 148 1.05 -16.88 6.22
#